data_AF-A0A2S9XHB4-F1
#
_entry.id   AF-A0A2S9XHB4-F1
#
_cell.length_a   1.000
_cell.length_b   1.000
_cell.length_c   1.000
_cell.angle_alpha   90.00
_cell.angle_beta   90.00
_cell.angle_gamma   90.00
#
_symmetry.space_group_name_H-M   'P 1'
#
loop_
_entity.id
_entity.type
_entity.pdbx_description
1 polymer ?
#
loop_
_entity_poly.entity_id
_entity_poly.type
_entity_poly.pdbx_seq_one_letter_code
_entity_poly.pdbx_strand_id
1 'polypeptide(L)'
;MTPRSLAVLAVATLLGGCGVRKGAPDWIGSDAAVVRCTVSGPNLELPQLFDAIPSVAVPTGFYARTMDPMALDSLGFERDRVVCATLQAPDAAELDAAATAIDELHEVRNELSRQAHKLGKCVCAYADALDSRTLVPDCADRPTRLNCELEPEAVEALATLLAPLNAKLETTEVPRIHWRLFGRTDRPGRFVARYEELLSRHPSGSEVFVPRTPLPPTPGSKLLAGLLALDDVVAVVRQDGGRALLVVREIDDDLVLDHFAYPDWHGAGARGVDVELSSLLLHLDDAQLARYREALEPPAQARAPMFTPREGYMVELDRAGLERVDRALLLAAHFAGQRYDEARETRVLPPLLVDRFAHQVPYGTEGKALRVRARLTEQGRQWIGETEKVAAFEALPSLGQLDFKPQWQPAVEEGVARLFVLRGQPTERLLFAGASALPDVLAAIETSAPGSIDGDIDDFEVAVPSGPLPGEFESRPGSETLREWLSLTPHELGVELVDGGQIIELELEPR
;
A
#
# COMPACT_ATOMS: atom_id res chain seq x y z
N MET A 1 -25.16 14.62 -54.70
CA MET A 1 -24.60 15.29 -53.50
C MET A 1 -25.61 15.13 -52.39
N THR A 2 -25.42 14.12 -51.55
CA THR A 2 -26.41 13.60 -50.60
C THR A 2 -26.03 13.96 -49.16
N PRO A 3 -26.96 14.48 -48.35
CA PRO A 3 -26.74 14.81 -46.96
C PRO A 3 -26.87 13.53 -46.12
N ARG A 4 -25.77 12.82 -45.88
CA ARG A 4 -25.76 11.64 -45.00
C ARG A 4 -24.63 11.62 -43.96
N SER A 5 -23.75 12.62 -43.93
CA SER A 5 -22.56 12.60 -43.07
C SER A 5 -22.67 13.39 -41.74
N LEU A 6 -23.79 14.08 -41.48
CA LEU A 6 -23.97 14.86 -40.24
C LEU A 6 -24.79 14.14 -39.15
N ALA A 7 -25.43 13.01 -39.46
CA ALA A 7 -26.25 12.27 -38.50
C ALA A 7 -25.46 11.23 -37.68
N VAL A 8 -24.27 10.82 -38.12
CA VAL A 8 -23.45 9.80 -37.42
C VAL A 8 -22.66 10.41 -36.25
N LEU A 9 -22.31 11.70 -36.30
CA LEU A 9 -21.64 12.39 -35.18
C LEU A 9 -22.60 12.72 -34.02
N ALA A 10 -23.90 12.84 -34.28
CA ALA A 10 -24.91 13.16 -33.26
C ALA A 10 -25.38 11.92 -32.48
N VAL A 11 -25.25 10.71 -33.04
CA VAL A 11 -25.58 9.47 -32.34
C VAL A 11 -24.42 9.00 -31.44
N ALA A 12 -23.17 9.29 -31.82
CA ALA A 12 -22.00 9.02 -30.97
C ALA A 12 -21.96 9.89 -29.69
N THR A 13 -22.56 11.07 -29.71
CA THR A 13 -22.67 11.96 -28.54
C THR A 13 -23.89 11.68 -27.67
N LEU A 14 -24.94 11.02 -28.20
CA LEU A 14 -26.13 10.62 -27.44
C LEU A 14 -26.05 9.19 -26.86
N LEU A 15 -25.10 8.36 -27.30
CA LEU A 15 -24.77 7.08 -26.66
C LEU A 15 -23.75 7.19 -25.52
N GLY A 16 -23.16 8.37 -25.29
CA GLY A 16 -22.39 8.69 -24.08
C GLY A 16 -23.26 9.11 -22.88
N GLY A 17 -24.59 9.11 -23.01
CA GLY A 17 -25.52 9.74 -22.08
C GLY A 17 -26.47 8.80 -21.31
N CYS A 18 -26.22 7.50 -21.31
CA CYS A 18 -26.98 6.52 -20.51
C CYS A 18 -26.11 5.87 -19.44
N GLY A 19 -25.75 6.66 -18.42
CA GLY A 19 -25.73 6.23 -17.03
C GLY A 19 -24.93 4.97 -16.67
N VAL A 20 -23.63 4.93 -16.98
CA VAL A 20 -22.69 4.30 -16.03
C VAL A 20 -22.43 5.36 -14.95
N ARG A 21 -23.41 5.52 -14.04
CA ARG A 21 -23.30 6.47 -12.93
C ARG A 21 -22.12 6.08 -12.04
N LYS A 22 -21.28 7.08 -11.72
CA LYS A 22 -20.34 7.18 -10.59
C LYS A 22 -20.24 5.89 -9.78
N GLY A 23 -19.19 5.12 -10.04
CA GLY A 23 -18.82 3.98 -9.24
C GLY A 23 -17.34 4.07 -8.90
N ALA A 24 -16.93 3.23 -7.95
CA ALA A 24 -15.57 2.96 -7.50
C ALA A 24 -14.37 3.31 -8.43
N PRO A 25 -14.32 2.97 -9.74
CA PRO A 25 -13.12 3.18 -10.57
C PRO A 25 -12.51 4.59 -10.59
N ASP A 26 -13.30 5.66 -10.42
CA ASP A 26 -12.80 7.04 -10.47
C ASP A 26 -11.78 7.36 -9.34
N TRP A 27 -11.78 6.55 -8.28
CA TRP A 27 -10.87 6.70 -7.14
C TRP A 27 -9.61 5.83 -7.24
N ILE A 28 -9.47 5.00 -8.28
CA ILE A 28 -8.25 4.21 -8.52
C ILE A 28 -7.26 5.07 -9.30
N GLY A 29 -6.30 5.65 -8.60
CA GLY A 29 -5.22 6.44 -9.19
C GLY A 29 -4.37 5.64 -10.18
N SER A 30 -3.88 6.31 -11.22
CA SER A 30 -3.01 5.71 -12.23
C SER A 30 -1.71 5.12 -11.65
N ASP A 31 -1.31 5.66 -10.51
CA ASP A 31 -0.12 5.40 -9.73
C ASP A 31 -0.35 4.47 -8.52
N ALA A 32 -1.56 3.96 -8.33
CA ALA A 32 -1.85 3.01 -7.25
C ALA A 32 -0.94 1.77 -7.35
N ALA A 33 -0.13 1.57 -6.31
CA ALA A 33 0.79 0.44 -6.17
C ALA A 33 0.06 -0.87 -5.91
N VAL A 34 -1.07 -0.79 -5.19
CA VAL A 34 -1.94 -1.93 -4.89
C VAL A 34 -3.37 -1.49 -5.07
N VAL A 35 -4.19 -2.36 -5.65
CA VAL A 35 -5.65 -2.24 -5.67
C VAL A 35 -6.21 -3.55 -5.13
N ARG A 36 -7.01 -3.52 -4.07
CA ARG A 36 -7.77 -4.67 -3.59
C ARG A 36 -9.24 -4.32 -3.68
N CYS A 37 -10.07 -5.16 -4.28
CA CYS A 37 -11.50 -4.93 -4.34
C CYS A 37 -12.29 -6.16 -3.94
N THR A 38 -13.45 -5.90 -3.34
CA THR A 38 -14.44 -6.89 -2.94
C THR A 38 -15.83 -6.25 -2.99
N VAL A 39 -16.87 -7.01 -2.67
CA VAL A 39 -18.20 -6.48 -2.40
C VAL A 39 -18.48 -6.47 -0.89
N SER A 40 -19.15 -5.43 -0.42
CA SER A 40 -19.63 -5.32 0.97
C SER A 40 -20.83 -6.25 1.19
N GLY A 41 -20.87 -7.03 2.28
CA GLY A 41 -21.99 -7.94 2.52
C GLY A 41 -21.86 -8.78 3.80
N PRO A 42 -22.93 -8.92 4.61
CA PRO A 42 -22.86 -9.62 5.90
C PRO A 42 -22.81 -11.15 5.81
N ASN A 43 -23.01 -11.74 4.63
CA ASN A 43 -23.07 -13.19 4.40
C ASN A 43 -21.95 -13.69 3.46
N LEU A 44 -20.91 -12.88 3.27
CA LEU A 44 -19.81 -13.20 2.38
C LEU A 44 -18.55 -13.41 3.21
N GLU A 45 -17.90 -14.54 2.97
CA GLU A 45 -16.60 -14.86 3.56
C GLU A 45 -15.53 -14.73 2.46
N LEU A 46 -14.38 -14.20 2.84
CA LEU A 46 -13.21 -14.16 1.96
C LEU A 46 -12.73 -15.60 1.71
N PRO A 47 -12.65 -16.06 0.45
CA PRO A 47 -12.14 -17.38 0.13
C PRO A 47 -10.69 -17.51 0.59
N GLN A 48 -10.31 -18.66 1.16
CA GLN A 48 -8.92 -18.90 1.58
C GLN A 48 -7.92 -18.71 0.43
N LEU A 49 -8.32 -19.06 -0.80
CA LEU A 49 -7.51 -18.90 -2.01
C LEU A 49 -7.17 -17.44 -2.31
N PHE A 50 -7.98 -16.47 -1.86
CA PHE A 50 -7.76 -15.05 -2.10
C PHE A 50 -6.46 -14.53 -1.46
N ASP A 51 -6.15 -15.03 -0.26
CA ASP A 51 -4.93 -14.69 0.48
C ASP A 51 -3.80 -15.71 0.28
N ALA A 52 -4.01 -16.76 -0.54
CA ALA A 52 -2.97 -17.75 -0.87
C ALA A 52 -1.89 -17.18 -1.81
N ILE A 53 -2.18 -16.07 -2.50
CA ILE A 53 -1.23 -15.36 -3.35
C ILE A 53 -0.61 -14.21 -2.56
N PRO A 54 0.73 -14.12 -2.46
CA PRO A 54 1.40 -13.05 -1.74
C PRO A 54 0.95 -11.67 -2.21
N SER A 55 0.49 -10.84 -1.28
CA SER A 55 0.12 -9.46 -1.57
C SER A 55 0.43 -8.57 -0.37
N VAL A 56 0.50 -7.26 -0.60
CA VAL A 56 0.71 -6.29 0.48
C VAL A 56 -0.54 -6.28 1.37
N ALA A 57 -0.31 -6.45 2.67
CA ALA A 57 -1.37 -6.37 3.66
C ALA A 57 -1.92 -4.94 3.74
N VAL A 58 -3.25 -4.81 3.86
CA VAL A 58 -3.88 -3.55 4.22
C VAL A 58 -3.57 -3.20 5.68
N PRO A 59 -3.58 -1.91 6.07
CA PRO A 59 -3.30 -1.50 7.44
C PRO A 59 -4.23 -2.15 8.47
N THR A 60 -3.80 -2.21 9.72
CA THR A 60 -4.62 -2.72 10.84
C THR A 60 -5.43 -1.57 11.50
N GLY A 61 -6.04 -1.76 12.69
CA GLY A 61 -6.92 -0.77 13.34
C GLY A 61 -8.35 -0.73 12.80
N PHE A 62 -8.96 0.44 12.54
CA PHE A 62 -10.29 0.52 11.88
C PHE A 62 -10.31 -0.11 10.47
N TYR A 63 -9.13 -0.37 9.91
CA TYR A 63 -8.88 -1.21 8.73
C TYR A 63 -8.61 -2.69 9.04
N ALA A 64 -8.39 -3.08 10.31
CA ALA A 64 -7.92 -4.44 10.72
C ALA A 64 -8.90 -5.56 10.45
N ARG A 65 -10.18 -5.25 10.29
CA ARG A 65 -11.02 -6.18 9.55
C ARG A 65 -10.71 -5.82 8.11
N THR A 66 -9.91 -6.66 7.48
CA THR A 66 -9.34 -6.58 6.13
C THR A 66 -10.43 -6.27 5.09
N MET A 67 -10.28 -6.58 3.81
CA MET A 67 -11.40 -6.47 2.86
C MET A 67 -12.55 -7.48 3.18
N ASP A 68 -12.80 -7.78 4.46
CA ASP A 68 -13.89 -8.55 5.04
C ASP A 68 -15.23 -7.86 4.71
N PRO A 69 -16.05 -8.49 3.87
CA PRO A 69 -17.35 -7.98 3.48
C PRO A 69 -18.26 -7.59 4.66
N MET A 70 -18.19 -8.31 5.79
CA MET A 70 -19.03 -8.03 6.97
C MET A 70 -18.60 -6.74 7.67
N ALA A 71 -17.30 -6.49 7.71
CA ALA A 71 -16.74 -5.28 8.28
C ALA A 71 -17.09 -4.05 7.45
N LEU A 72 -17.05 -4.18 6.12
CA LEU A 72 -17.40 -3.10 5.20
C LEU A 72 -18.88 -2.68 5.37
N ASP A 73 -19.82 -3.63 5.51
CA ASP A 73 -21.23 -3.30 5.83
C ASP A 73 -21.35 -2.62 7.21
N SER A 74 -20.49 -2.99 8.15
CA SER A 74 -20.47 -2.39 9.49
C SER A 74 -19.99 -0.94 9.47
N LEU A 75 -18.96 -0.65 8.66
CA LEU A 75 -18.40 0.69 8.45
C LEU A 75 -19.39 1.64 7.75
N GLY A 76 -20.24 1.11 6.87
CA GLY A 76 -21.34 1.86 6.27
C GLY A 76 -21.50 1.70 4.76
N PHE A 77 -20.60 0.99 4.09
CA PHE A 77 -20.67 0.74 2.65
C PHE A 77 -21.97 0.05 2.24
N GLU A 78 -22.56 0.46 1.12
CA GLU A 78 -23.78 -0.11 0.53
C GLU A 78 -23.58 -1.61 0.28
N ARG A 79 -24.59 -2.41 0.63
CA ARG A 79 -24.54 -3.87 0.48
C ARG A 79 -24.48 -4.28 -0.99
N ASP A 80 -23.77 -5.36 -1.25
CA ASP A 80 -23.54 -5.97 -2.56
C ASP A 80 -22.95 -4.98 -3.58
N ARG A 81 -22.28 -3.92 -3.09
CA ARG A 81 -21.52 -2.97 -3.89
C ARG A 81 -20.03 -3.17 -3.72
N VAL A 82 -19.32 -2.86 -4.80
CA VAL A 82 -17.86 -2.87 -4.83
C VAL A 82 -17.34 -1.83 -3.84
N VAL A 83 -16.39 -2.28 -3.04
CA VAL A 83 -15.50 -1.46 -2.24
C VAL A 83 -14.08 -1.81 -2.66
N CYS A 84 -13.24 -0.80 -2.82
CA CYS A 84 -11.84 -0.98 -3.17
C CYS A 84 -10.93 -0.26 -2.18
N ALA A 85 -9.82 -0.90 -1.82
CA ALA A 85 -8.70 -0.32 -1.11
C ALA A 85 -7.54 -0.14 -2.08
N THR A 86 -6.87 1.00 -2.01
CA THR A 86 -5.74 1.34 -2.87
C THR A 86 -4.57 1.84 -2.04
N LEU A 87 -3.37 1.32 -2.32
CA LEU A 87 -2.13 1.86 -1.77
C LEU A 87 -1.58 2.89 -2.76
N GLN A 88 -1.55 4.15 -2.37
CA GLN A 88 -1.03 5.23 -3.21
C GLN A 88 0.50 5.21 -3.19
N ALA A 89 1.10 5.28 -4.36
CA ALA A 89 2.55 5.39 -4.48
C ALA A 89 2.96 6.87 -4.49
N PRO A 90 3.83 7.32 -3.58
CA PRO A 90 4.28 8.71 -3.56
C PRO A 90 5.03 9.08 -4.84
N ASP A 91 4.98 10.35 -5.25
CA ASP A 91 5.67 10.82 -6.44
C ASP A 91 7.20 10.75 -6.29
N ALA A 92 7.90 10.46 -7.37
CA ALA A 92 9.36 10.31 -7.33
C ALA A 92 10.08 11.62 -6.94
N ALA A 93 9.59 12.77 -7.42
CA ALA A 93 10.17 14.07 -7.09
C ALA A 93 9.86 14.47 -5.64
N GLU A 94 8.68 14.10 -5.11
CA GLU A 94 8.37 14.26 -3.69
C GLU A 94 9.33 13.45 -2.81
N LEU A 95 9.66 12.22 -3.20
CA LEU A 95 10.63 11.38 -2.47
C LEU A 95 12.05 11.98 -2.51
N ASP A 96 12.47 12.54 -3.64
CA ASP A 96 13.76 13.23 -3.75
C ASP A 96 13.82 14.46 -2.83
N ALA A 97 12.77 15.27 -2.82
CA ALA A 97 12.66 16.45 -1.96
C ALA A 97 12.63 16.07 -0.46
N ALA A 98 11.87 15.02 -0.10
CA ALA A 98 11.79 14.51 1.25
C ALA A 98 13.16 14.03 1.75
N ALA A 99 13.94 13.34 0.92
CA ALA A 99 15.28 12.88 1.29
C ALA A 99 16.19 14.04 1.73
N THR A 100 16.28 15.09 0.92
CA THR A 100 17.06 16.30 1.25
C THR A 100 16.52 16.99 2.50
N ALA A 101 15.19 17.12 2.62
CA ALA A 101 14.58 17.82 3.75
C ALA A 101 14.76 17.09 5.09
N ILE A 102 14.84 15.76 5.08
CA ILE A 102 15.11 14.93 6.26
C ILE A 102 16.56 15.09 6.71
N ASP A 103 17.52 15.06 5.77
CA ASP A 103 18.95 15.29 6.08
C ASP A 103 19.17 16.65 6.72
N GLU A 104 18.62 17.72 6.12
CA GLU A 104 18.71 19.07 6.67
C GLU A 104 18.06 19.19 8.05
N LEU A 105 16.93 18.50 8.29
CA LEU A 105 16.29 18.46 9.62
C LEU A 105 17.20 17.79 10.66
N HIS A 106 17.85 16.69 10.31
CA HIS A 106 18.81 16.02 11.18
C HIS A 106 20.00 16.93 11.51
N GLU A 107 20.53 17.67 10.55
CA GLU A 107 21.62 18.64 10.78
C GLU A 107 21.19 19.75 11.74
N VAL A 108 20.04 20.36 11.51
CA VAL A 108 19.48 21.41 12.38
C VAL A 108 19.24 20.89 13.80
N ARG A 109 18.67 19.68 13.94
CA ARG A 109 18.42 19.06 15.24
C ARG A 109 19.73 18.73 15.97
N ASN A 110 20.74 18.23 15.27
CA ASN A 110 22.06 17.97 15.84
C ASN A 110 22.73 19.26 16.33
N GLU A 111 22.60 20.36 15.58
CA GLU A 111 23.11 21.66 16.02
C GLU A 111 22.34 22.20 17.22
N LEU A 112 21.00 22.11 17.22
CA LEU A 112 20.18 22.44 18.39
C LEU A 112 20.64 21.66 19.62
N SER A 113 20.83 20.34 19.49
CA SER A 113 21.33 19.51 20.58
C SER A 113 22.66 20.04 21.13
N ARG A 114 23.64 20.29 20.25
CA ARG A 114 24.97 20.81 20.64
C ARG A 114 24.90 22.16 21.35
N GLN A 115 24.04 23.06 20.90
CA GLN A 115 23.91 24.40 21.48
C GLN A 115 23.07 24.41 22.75
N ALA A 116 21.97 23.66 22.79
CA ALA A 116 21.10 23.51 23.96
C ALA A 116 21.87 22.96 25.17
N HIS A 117 22.81 22.03 24.96
CA HIS A 117 23.70 21.54 26.02
C HIS A 117 24.55 22.64 26.68
N LYS A 118 24.85 23.75 25.97
CA LYS A 118 25.62 24.87 26.51
C LYS A 118 24.79 25.77 27.43
N LEU A 119 23.46 25.71 27.35
CA LEU A 119 22.54 26.41 28.26
C LEU A 119 22.48 25.75 29.66
N GLY A 120 23.22 24.65 29.84
CA GLY A 120 23.46 24.05 31.15
C GLY A 120 22.37 23.07 31.59
N LYS A 121 22.39 22.74 32.89
CA LYS A 121 21.62 21.63 33.46
C LYS A 121 20.11 21.90 33.57
N CYS A 122 19.68 23.14 33.29
CA CYS A 122 18.29 23.60 33.40
C CYS A 122 17.56 23.73 32.06
N VAL A 123 18.19 23.30 30.96
CA VAL A 123 17.62 23.40 29.61
C VAL A 123 16.21 22.80 29.46
N CYS A 124 15.92 21.69 30.13
CA CYS A 124 14.57 21.09 30.05
C CYS A 124 13.50 21.88 30.83
N ALA A 125 13.89 22.68 31.85
CA ALA A 125 12.96 23.61 32.51
C ALA A 125 12.69 24.82 31.60
N TYR A 126 13.69 25.29 30.86
CA TYR A 126 13.50 26.34 29.86
C TYR A 126 12.61 25.85 28.71
N ALA A 127 12.81 24.61 28.25
CA ALA A 127 11.96 23.99 27.22
C ALA A 127 10.51 23.82 27.69
N ASP A 128 10.29 23.48 28.97
CA ASP A 128 8.97 23.41 29.59
C ASP A 128 8.27 24.77 29.62
N ALA A 129 8.99 25.82 30.00
CA ALA A 129 8.47 27.19 29.97
C ALA A 129 8.07 27.67 28.56
N LEU A 130 8.63 27.05 27.51
CA LEU A 130 8.33 27.32 26.09
C LEU A 130 7.35 26.30 25.47
N ASP A 131 6.81 25.37 26.25
CA ASP A 131 6.00 24.24 25.74
C ASP A 131 6.67 23.46 24.60
N SER A 132 8.01 23.36 24.66
CA SER A 132 8.87 22.85 23.59
C SER A 132 9.71 21.65 24.05
N ARG A 133 9.29 20.96 25.11
CA ARG A 133 10.04 19.83 25.69
C ARG A 133 10.31 18.70 24.70
N THR A 134 9.34 18.41 23.83
CA THR A 134 9.45 17.36 22.81
C THR A 134 10.37 17.75 21.65
N LEU A 135 10.66 19.04 21.49
CA LEU A 135 11.54 19.56 20.44
C LEU A 135 13.02 19.57 20.87
N VAL A 136 13.28 19.67 22.18
CA VAL A 136 14.64 19.67 22.72
C VAL A 136 15.07 18.22 22.98
N PRO A 137 16.14 17.72 22.34
CA PRO A 137 16.66 16.37 22.57
C PRO A 137 16.92 16.10 24.06
N ASP A 138 16.68 14.86 24.49
CA ASP A 138 16.71 14.39 25.89
C ASP A 138 15.66 14.98 26.84
N CYS A 139 14.89 16.01 26.46
CA CYS A 139 13.98 16.67 27.40
C CYS A 139 12.56 16.07 27.42
N ALA A 140 12.17 15.26 26.44
CA ALA A 140 10.85 14.64 26.42
C ALA A 140 10.60 13.79 27.68
N ASP A 141 11.53 12.90 28.01
CA ASP A 141 11.37 11.91 29.10
C ASP A 141 12.13 12.28 30.39
N ARG A 142 12.97 13.33 30.38
CA ARG A 142 13.74 13.71 31.57
C ARG A 142 12.94 14.62 32.51
N PRO A 143 12.70 14.27 33.78
CA PRO A 143 11.99 15.14 34.69
C PRO A 143 12.70 16.50 34.86
N THR A 144 11.92 17.58 34.94
CA THR A 144 12.45 18.91 35.29
C THR A 144 13.09 18.86 36.66
N ARG A 145 14.29 19.42 36.79
CA ARG A 145 14.93 19.55 38.10
C ARG A 145 14.23 20.64 38.90
N LEU A 146 13.90 20.32 40.15
CA LEU A 146 13.17 21.23 41.06
C LEU A 146 13.98 22.48 41.48
N ASN A 147 15.30 22.49 41.25
CA ASN A 147 16.20 23.56 41.64
C ASN A 147 16.65 24.45 40.46
N CYS A 148 15.94 24.39 39.34
CA CYS A 148 16.19 25.27 38.20
C CYS A 148 15.37 26.55 38.31
N GLU A 149 16.05 27.69 38.40
CA GLU A 149 15.42 29.01 38.26
C GLU A 149 15.30 29.35 36.77
N LEU A 150 14.15 29.92 36.37
CA LEU A 150 13.90 30.32 34.99
C LEU A 150 14.60 31.66 34.71
N GLU A 151 15.82 31.60 34.17
CA GLU A 151 16.57 32.76 33.73
C GLU A 151 16.00 33.27 32.39
N PRO A 152 15.44 34.50 32.31
CA PRO A 152 14.79 35.00 31.10
C PRO A 152 15.71 34.99 29.88
N GLU A 153 16.98 35.36 30.06
CA GLU A 153 17.99 35.35 28.98
C GLU A 153 18.24 33.94 28.44
N ALA A 154 18.23 32.92 29.30
CA ALA A 154 18.43 31.52 28.89
C ALA A 154 17.19 30.94 28.19
N VAL A 155 15.99 31.35 28.61
CA VAL A 155 14.73 31.01 27.94
C VAL A 155 14.68 31.65 26.54
N GLU A 156 15.04 32.92 26.41
CA GLU A 156 15.10 33.62 25.12
C GLU A 156 16.18 33.05 24.21
N ALA A 157 17.34 32.69 24.76
CA ALA A 157 18.40 32.00 24.02
C ALA A 157 17.92 30.64 23.48
N LEU A 158 17.21 29.84 24.29
CA LEU A 158 16.64 28.58 23.82
C LEU A 158 15.58 28.80 22.74
N ALA A 159 14.70 29.79 22.88
CA ALA A 159 13.71 30.13 21.87
C ALA A 159 14.38 30.50 20.53
N THR A 160 15.48 31.25 20.57
CA THR A 160 16.29 31.59 19.39
C THR A 160 16.91 30.35 18.76
N LEU A 161 17.41 29.40 19.56
CA LEU A 161 17.96 28.14 19.07
C LEU A 161 16.89 27.21 18.48
N LEU A 162 15.65 27.27 18.97
CA LEU A 162 14.53 26.47 18.47
C LEU A 162 13.97 27.00 17.15
N ALA A 163 14.12 28.30 16.86
CA ALA A 163 13.54 28.92 15.67
C ALA A 163 13.92 28.24 14.33
N PRO A 164 15.19 27.87 14.07
CA PRO A 164 15.56 27.11 12.89
C PRO A 164 14.90 25.72 12.82
N LEU A 165 14.77 25.03 13.95
CA LEU A 165 14.10 23.73 14.00
C LEU A 165 12.62 23.88 13.65
N ASN A 166 11.93 24.86 14.24
CA ASN A 166 10.52 25.12 13.96
C ASN A 166 10.29 25.45 12.47
N ALA A 167 11.09 26.34 11.90
CA ALA A 167 11.02 26.66 10.47
C ALA A 167 11.28 25.42 9.58
N LYS A 168 12.14 24.50 10.04
CA LYS A 168 12.42 23.28 9.30
C LYS A 168 11.29 22.26 9.44
N LEU A 169 10.70 22.10 10.62
CA LEU A 169 9.50 21.26 10.83
C LEU A 169 8.33 21.73 9.96
N GLU A 170 8.22 23.03 9.68
CA GLU A 170 7.17 23.55 8.79
C GLU A 170 7.33 23.13 7.32
N THR A 171 8.55 22.73 6.91
CA THR A 171 8.89 22.47 5.51
C THR A 171 9.39 21.05 5.25
N THR A 172 9.79 20.31 6.27
CA THR A 172 10.26 18.93 6.11
C THR A 172 9.11 17.99 5.84
N GLU A 173 9.28 17.20 4.80
CA GLU A 173 8.35 16.16 4.39
C GLU A 173 8.86 14.79 4.81
N VAL A 174 8.06 14.07 5.60
CA VAL A 174 8.35 12.67 5.95
C VAL A 174 7.34 11.82 5.20
N PRO A 175 7.79 10.88 4.34
CA PRO A 175 6.87 10.03 3.60
C PRO A 175 5.97 9.21 4.52
N ARG A 176 4.71 9.09 4.11
CA ARG A 176 3.67 8.30 4.78
C ARG A 176 3.15 7.25 3.82
N ILE A 177 2.72 6.13 4.37
CA ILE A 177 1.97 5.11 3.64
C ILE A 177 0.51 5.55 3.62
N HIS A 178 -0.02 5.81 2.42
CA HIS A 178 -1.39 6.23 2.21
C HIS A 178 -2.21 5.11 1.59
N TRP A 179 -3.13 4.56 2.38
CA TRP A 179 -4.17 3.67 1.90
C TRP A 179 -5.49 4.44 1.77
N ARG A 180 -6.21 4.22 0.69
CA ARG A 180 -7.55 4.77 0.48
C ARG A 180 -8.54 3.65 0.23
N LEU A 181 -9.55 3.54 1.10
CA LEU A 181 -10.69 2.65 0.96
C LEU A 181 -11.92 3.46 0.52
N PHE A 182 -12.59 3.04 -0.55
CA PHE A 182 -13.73 3.77 -1.09
C PHE A 182 -14.79 2.84 -1.68
N GLY A 183 -16.02 3.34 -1.71
CA GLY A 183 -17.19 2.65 -2.23
C GLY A 183 -18.46 3.45 -1.94
N ARG A 184 -19.59 3.02 -2.50
CA ARG A 184 -20.86 3.73 -2.28
C ARG A 184 -21.37 3.50 -0.86
N THR A 185 -22.11 4.47 -0.34
CA THR A 185 -22.87 4.38 0.91
C THR A 185 -24.33 4.72 0.66
N ASP A 186 -25.22 3.90 1.23
CA ASP A 186 -26.67 4.15 1.29
C ASP A 186 -27.11 4.67 2.67
N ARG A 187 -26.15 4.85 3.59
CA ARG A 187 -26.37 5.13 5.02
C ARG A 187 -25.39 6.20 5.51
N PRO A 188 -25.51 7.45 5.02
CA PRO A 188 -24.67 8.55 5.49
C PRO A 188 -24.81 8.76 7.01
N GLY A 189 -23.72 9.12 7.67
CA GLY A 189 -23.59 9.28 9.12
C GLY A 189 -23.44 7.97 9.90
N ARG A 190 -23.44 6.80 9.23
CA ARG A 190 -23.39 5.49 9.91
C ARG A 190 -22.10 5.25 10.69
N PHE A 191 -20.96 5.72 10.17
CA PHE A 191 -19.69 5.62 10.88
C PHE A 191 -19.77 6.38 12.21
N VAL A 192 -20.21 7.65 12.17
CA VAL A 192 -20.34 8.52 13.35
C VAL A 192 -21.34 7.96 14.36
N ALA A 193 -22.44 7.35 13.90
CA ALA A 193 -23.43 6.75 14.78
C ALA A 193 -22.93 5.50 15.52
N ARG A 194 -21.84 4.86 15.06
CA ARG A 194 -21.40 3.55 15.56
C ARG A 194 -19.92 3.48 15.95
N TYR A 195 -19.17 4.58 15.88
CA TYR A 195 -17.72 4.53 16.12
C TYR A 195 -17.39 3.98 17.52
N GLU A 196 -18.21 4.19 18.55
CA GLU A 196 -17.98 3.61 19.89
C GLU A 196 -18.04 2.07 19.89
N GLU A 197 -19.00 1.50 19.16
CA GLU A 197 -19.10 0.05 18.98
C GLU A 197 -17.88 -0.48 18.19
N LEU A 198 -17.49 0.24 17.14
CA LEU A 198 -16.31 -0.10 16.35
C LEU A 198 -15.03 -0.04 17.20
N LEU A 199 -14.84 1.02 17.99
CA LEU A 199 -13.70 1.19 18.91
C LEU A 199 -13.57 0.04 19.90
N SER A 200 -14.68 -0.42 20.48
CA SER A 200 -14.65 -1.54 21.45
C SER A 200 -14.07 -2.83 20.88
N ARG A 201 -14.05 -2.96 19.54
CA ARG A 201 -13.53 -4.11 18.80
C ARG A 201 -12.08 -3.88 18.33
N HIS A 202 -11.49 -2.72 18.60
CA HIS A 202 -10.14 -2.35 18.20
C HIS A 202 -9.26 -2.10 19.44
N PRO A 203 -8.29 -2.99 19.72
CA PRO A 203 -7.45 -2.88 20.93
C PRO A 203 -6.38 -1.77 20.84
N SER A 204 -6.28 -1.02 19.74
CA SER A 204 -5.15 -0.15 19.41
C SER A 204 -5.18 1.27 20.01
N GLY A 205 -6.03 1.55 21.01
CA GLY A 205 -6.05 2.86 21.66
C GLY A 205 -6.37 4.01 20.70
N SER A 206 -7.33 3.79 19.79
CA SER A 206 -7.73 4.79 18.80
C SER A 206 -8.57 5.91 19.43
N GLU A 207 -8.32 7.15 19.04
CA GLU A 207 -9.09 8.33 19.46
C GLU A 207 -9.89 8.86 18.25
N VAL A 208 -11.20 9.01 18.42
CA VAL A 208 -12.09 9.48 17.35
C VAL A 208 -12.51 10.91 17.62
N PHE A 209 -12.29 11.77 16.63
CA PHE A 209 -12.71 13.17 16.64
C PHE A 209 -13.77 13.36 15.56
N VAL A 210 -14.86 14.05 15.91
CA VAL A 210 -15.96 14.39 14.99
C VAL A 210 -16.10 15.91 14.93
N PRO A 211 -16.72 16.47 13.87
CA PRO A 211 -16.88 17.91 13.75
C PRO A 211 -17.49 18.54 15.01
N ARG A 212 -16.96 19.69 15.41
CA ARG A 212 -17.33 20.46 16.63
C ARG A 212 -16.95 19.81 17.97
N THR A 213 -16.25 18.68 17.98
CA THR A 213 -15.63 18.16 19.20
C THR A 213 -14.48 19.08 19.64
N PRO A 214 -14.42 19.48 20.93
CA PRO A 214 -13.28 20.23 21.46
C PRO A 214 -12.00 19.41 21.32
N LEU A 215 -10.96 20.00 20.73
CA LEU A 215 -9.66 19.36 20.58
C LEU A 215 -8.73 19.76 21.75
N PRO A 216 -7.90 18.84 22.26
CA PRO A 216 -6.88 19.19 23.26
C PRO A 216 -5.89 20.21 22.66
N PRO A 217 -5.31 21.13 23.45
CA PRO A 217 -4.31 22.09 22.95
C PRO A 217 -2.92 21.44 22.85
N THR A 218 -2.79 20.35 22.12
CA THR A 218 -1.55 19.57 21.98
C THR A 218 -1.07 19.55 20.53
N PRO A 219 0.22 19.25 20.25
CA PRO A 219 0.69 19.02 18.88
C PRO A 219 -0.19 18.01 18.12
N GLY A 220 -0.42 18.27 16.84
CA GLY A 220 -1.33 17.50 15.97
C GLY A 220 -2.77 18.06 15.94
N SER A 221 -3.12 18.98 16.83
CA SER A 221 -4.49 19.50 16.92
C SER A 221 -4.81 20.52 15.83
N LYS A 222 -3.81 21.18 15.22
CA LYS A 222 -4.05 22.06 14.07
C LYS A 222 -4.43 21.25 12.84
N LEU A 223 -3.78 20.11 12.62
CA LEU A 223 -4.14 19.18 11.56
C LEU A 223 -5.57 18.66 11.78
N LEU A 224 -5.87 18.13 12.97
CA LEU A 224 -7.21 17.63 13.30
C LEU A 224 -8.29 18.70 13.07
N ALA A 225 -8.07 19.92 13.57
CA ALA A 225 -8.99 21.04 13.38
C ALA A 225 -9.18 21.38 11.89
N GLY A 226 -8.06 21.43 11.15
CA GLY A 226 -8.06 21.77 9.72
C GLY A 226 -8.73 20.74 8.83
N LEU A 227 -8.69 19.46 9.21
CA LEU A 227 -9.37 18.35 8.54
C LEU A 227 -10.85 18.29 8.90
N LEU A 228 -11.20 18.41 10.19
CA LEU A 228 -12.60 18.44 10.65
C LEU A 228 -13.39 19.67 10.17
N ALA A 229 -12.69 20.68 9.66
CA ALA A 229 -13.29 21.86 9.04
C ALA A 229 -13.65 21.65 7.55
N LEU A 230 -13.26 20.53 6.93
CA LEU A 230 -13.68 20.17 5.57
C LEU A 230 -15.13 19.68 5.58
N ASP A 231 -15.93 20.12 4.60
CA ASP A 231 -17.37 19.88 4.57
C ASP A 231 -17.75 18.39 4.43
N ASP A 232 -16.90 17.60 3.78
CA ASP A 232 -17.08 16.17 3.52
C ASP A 232 -16.51 15.27 4.62
N VAL A 233 -15.73 15.80 5.57
CA VAL A 233 -15.12 15.01 6.65
C VAL A 233 -16.12 14.82 7.79
N VAL A 234 -16.49 13.56 8.04
CA VAL A 234 -17.42 13.18 9.11
C VAL A 234 -16.71 12.73 10.38
N ALA A 235 -15.47 12.25 10.28
CA ALA A 235 -14.63 11.91 11.42
C ALA A 235 -13.15 11.89 11.05
N VAL A 236 -12.30 12.13 12.04
CA VAL A 236 -10.86 11.88 11.97
C VAL A 236 -10.48 10.99 13.15
N VAL A 237 -9.77 9.90 12.89
CA VAL A 237 -9.37 8.91 13.88
C VAL A 237 -7.86 8.90 13.99
N ARG A 238 -7.33 9.11 15.19
CA ARG A 238 -5.92 8.96 15.51
C ARG A 238 -5.66 7.55 16.01
N GLN A 239 -4.65 6.88 15.47
CA GLN A 239 -4.36 5.47 15.73
C GLN A 239 -2.87 5.27 16.08
N ASP A 240 -2.55 4.15 16.72
CA ASP A 240 -1.18 3.68 16.99
C ASP A 240 -0.27 4.70 17.70
N GLY A 241 -0.84 5.41 18.69
CA GLY A 241 -0.15 6.45 19.45
C GLY A 241 0.05 7.76 18.68
N GLY A 242 -0.66 7.95 17.55
CA GLY A 242 -0.52 9.10 16.66
C GLY A 242 0.41 8.88 15.47
N ARG A 243 0.85 7.64 15.23
CA ARG A 243 1.62 7.28 14.04
C ARG A 243 0.75 7.00 12.83
N ALA A 244 -0.56 6.88 13.03
CA ALA A 244 -1.52 6.72 11.96
C ALA A 244 -2.73 7.63 12.15
N LEU A 245 -3.28 8.09 11.03
CA LEU A 245 -4.44 8.96 10.93
C LEU A 245 -5.40 8.40 9.89
N LEU A 246 -6.65 8.21 10.27
CA LEU A 246 -7.73 7.85 9.37
C LEU A 246 -8.70 9.01 9.23
N VAL A 247 -8.90 9.50 8.01
CA VAL A 247 -9.89 10.53 7.67
C VAL A 247 -11.08 9.85 7.02
N VAL A 248 -12.26 10.00 7.62
CA VAL A 248 -13.52 9.41 7.13
C VAL A 248 -14.35 10.51 6.49
N ARG A 249 -14.70 10.30 5.22
CA ARG A 249 -15.39 11.28 4.39
C ARG A 249 -16.64 10.70 3.75
N GLU A 250 -17.67 11.52 3.64
CA GLU A 250 -18.90 11.23 2.92
C GLU A 250 -19.08 12.29 1.84
N ILE A 251 -18.88 11.90 0.58
CA ILE A 251 -18.89 12.77 -0.59
C ILE A 251 -20.03 12.33 -1.49
N ASP A 252 -21.10 13.12 -1.57
CA ASP A 252 -22.34 12.72 -2.24
C ASP A 252 -22.87 11.35 -1.71
N ASP A 253 -22.72 10.29 -2.50
CA ASP A 253 -23.08 8.90 -2.21
C ASP A 253 -21.87 7.97 -2.04
N ASP A 254 -20.66 8.52 -1.96
CA ASP A 254 -19.42 7.81 -1.70
C ASP A 254 -19.00 7.92 -0.23
N LEU A 255 -18.56 6.81 0.33
CA LEU A 255 -17.83 6.74 1.60
C LEU A 255 -16.36 6.52 1.27
N VAL A 256 -15.49 7.43 1.74
CA VAL A 256 -14.04 7.38 1.51
C VAL A 256 -13.33 7.41 2.86
N LEU A 257 -12.45 6.45 3.07
CA LEU A 257 -11.60 6.32 4.24
C LEU A 257 -10.16 6.47 3.74
N ASP A 258 -9.45 7.48 4.21
CA ASP A 258 -8.05 7.73 3.87
C ASP A 258 -7.18 7.49 5.10
N HIS A 259 -6.29 6.51 5.04
CA HIS A 259 -5.39 6.12 6.13
C HIS A 259 -3.96 6.46 5.79
N PHE A 260 -3.41 7.38 6.57
CA PHE A 260 -2.04 7.83 6.49
C PHE A 260 -1.28 7.25 7.67
N ALA A 261 -0.22 6.49 7.42
CA ALA A 261 0.57 5.88 8.49
C ALA A 261 2.07 6.03 8.27
N TYR A 262 2.77 6.30 9.35
CA TYR A 262 4.20 6.10 9.44
C TYR A 262 4.52 4.62 9.70
N PRO A 263 5.67 4.11 9.25
CA PRO A 263 6.05 2.71 9.47
C PRO A 263 6.20 2.40 10.96
N ASP A 264 5.99 1.14 11.35
CA ASP A 264 6.26 0.69 12.72
C ASP A 264 7.76 0.51 12.97
N TRP A 265 8.44 1.63 13.21
CA TRP A 265 9.88 1.67 13.45
C TRP A 265 10.30 0.79 14.64
N HIS A 266 9.46 0.69 15.67
CA HIS A 266 9.75 -0.15 16.84
C HIS A 266 9.77 -1.63 16.48
N GLY A 267 8.81 -2.10 15.69
CA GLY A 267 8.81 -3.45 15.13
C GLY A 267 10.03 -3.71 14.22
N ALA A 268 10.53 -2.66 13.56
CA ALA A 268 11.78 -2.65 12.80
C ALA A 268 13.05 -2.50 13.66
N GLY A 269 12.94 -2.40 14.99
CA GLY A 269 14.08 -2.41 15.91
C GLY A 269 14.65 -1.05 16.30
N ALA A 270 13.95 0.06 16.04
CA ALA A 270 14.34 1.41 16.49
C ALA A 270 14.54 1.50 18.02
N ARG A 271 15.51 2.28 18.50
CA ARG A 271 15.83 2.45 19.94
C ARG A 271 16.16 3.90 20.31
N GLY A 272 15.73 4.32 21.51
CA GLY A 272 16.21 5.52 22.20
C GLY A 272 15.99 6.84 21.44
N VAL A 273 16.98 7.26 20.64
CA VAL A 273 16.96 8.49 19.83
C VAL A 273 15.79 8.48 18.83
N ASP A 274 15.43 7.30 18.35
CA ASP A 274 14.39 7.07 17.35
C ASP A 274 12.98 7.38 17.92
N VAL A 275 12.82 7.28 19.25
CA VAL A 275 11.56 7.55 19.97
C VAL A 275 11.33 9.06 20.13
N GLU A 276 12.41 9.83 20.32
CA GLU A 276 12.32 11.28 20.36
C GLU A 276 11.95 11.85 18.99
N LEU A 277 12.48 11.27 17.91
CA LEU A 277 12.16 11.68 16.54
C LEU A 277 10.68 11.42 16.18
N SER A 278 10.09 10.34 16.70
CA SER A 278 8.64 10.08 16.52
C SER A 278 7.76 11.13 17.20
N SER A 279 8.24 11.78 18.27
CA SER A 279 7.50 12.88 18.90
C SER A 279 7.40 14.14 18.03
N LEU A 280 8.29 14.29 17.03
CA LEU A 280 8.27 15.41 16.08
C LEU A 280 7.18 15.26 15.02
N LEU A 281 6.67 14.04 14.80
CA LEU A 281 5.67 13.75 13.75
C LEU A 281 4.43 14.63 13.87
N LEU A 282 3.95 14.88 15.09
CA LEU A 282 2.75 15.69 15.32
C LEU A 282 2.96 17.16 14.94
N HIS A 283 4.18 17.67 15.08
CA HIS A 283 4.53 19.03 14.67
C HIS A 283 4.66 19.14 13.14
N LEU A 284 5.24 18.11 12.50
CA LEU A 284 5.31 17.99 11.04
C LEU A 284 3.90 17.90 10.43
N ASP A 285 3.04 17.05 11.01
CA ASP A 285 1.67 16.83 10.56
C ASP A 285 0.83 18.12 10.65
N ASP A 286 0.99 18.91 11.73
CA ASP A 286 0.33 20.22 11.89
C ASP A 286 0.72 21.22 10.79
N ALA A 287 1.96 21.17 10.30
CA ALA A 287 2.43 22.04 9.22
C ALA A 287 1.98 21.59 7.83
N GLN A 288 1.59 20.32 7.68
CA GLN A 288 1.33 19.69 6.39
C GLN A 288 -0.16 19.58 6.03
N LEU A 289 -1.04 20.33 6.68
CA LEU A 289 -2.49 20.33 6.40
C LEU A 289 -2.82 20.48 4.90
N ALA A 290 -2.08 21.33 4.17
CA ALA A 290 -2.28 21.50 2.74
C ALA A 290 -2.05 20.21 1.95
N ARG A 291 -1.03 19.43 2.32
CA ARG A 291 -0.71 18.15 1.67
C ARG A 291 -1.71 17.07 2.02
N TYR A 292 -2.21 17.03 3.26
CA TYR A 292 -3.32 16.13 3.58
C TYR A 292 -4.53 16.47 2.72
N ARG A 293 -4.87 17.75 2.53
CA ARG A 293 -5.98 18.15 1.65
C ARG A 293 -5.76 17.70 0.21
N GLU A 294 -4.57 17.93 -0.34
CA GLU A 294 -4.21 17.47 -1.68
C GLU A 294 -4.32 15.94 -1.81
N ALA A 295 -3.79 15.20 -0.83
CA ALA A 295 -3.88 13.74 -0.80
C ALA A 295 -5.29 13.19 -0.53
N LEU A 296 -6.24 14.03 -0.10
CA LEU A 296 -7.66 13.70 0.02
C LEU A 296 -8.42 13.95 -1.29
N GLU A 297 -7.88 14.71 -2.24
CA GLU A 297 -8.56 14.91 -3.52
C GLU A 297 -8.69 13.60 -4.31
N PRO A 298 -9.69 13.48 -5.19
CA PRO A 298 -9.73 12.41 -6.19
C PRO A 298 -8.43 12.40 -7.01
N PRO A 299 -7.97 11.22 -7.46
CA PRO A 299 -6.74 11.15 -8.24
C PRO A 299 -6.88 11.97 -9.53
N ALA A 300 -5.84 12.72 -9.90
CA ALA A 300 -5.83 13.53 -11.11
C ALA A 300 -5.98 12.68 -12.38
N GLN A 301 -5.51 11.43 -12.33
CA GLN A 301 -5.65 10.44 -13.39
C GLN A 301 -6.11 9.13 -12.77
N ALA A 302 -7.26 8.63 -13.21
CA ALA A 302 -7.75 7.33 -12.83
C ALA A 302 -7.36 6.27 -13.86
N ARG A 303 -7.32 5.00 -13.45
CA ARG A 303 -7.16 3.87 -14.36
C ARG A 303 -8.16 2.77 -14.06
N ALA A 304 -8.51 2.02 -15.10
CA ALA A 304 -9.31 0.81 -14.93
C ALA A 304 -8.46 -0.29 -14.25
N PRO A 305 -9.07 -1.10 -13.35
CA PRO A 305 -8.45 -2.32 -12.85
C PRO A 305 -8.34 -3.38 -13.94
N MET A 306 -7.38 -4.31 -13.80
CA MET A 306 -7.17 -5.40 -14.77
C MET A 306 -8.30 -6.42 -14.78
N PHE A 307 -9.07 -6.54 -13.69
CA PHE A 307 -10.29 -7.36 -13.62
C PHE A 307 -11.49 -6.50 -13.28
N THR A 308 -12.70 -6.95 -13.64
CA THR A 308 -13.94 -6.29 -13.23
C THR A 308 -14.18 -6.55 -11.74
N PRO A 309 -14.17 -5.54 -10.85
CA PRO A 309 -14.28 -5.77 -9.40
C PRO A 309 -15.59 -6.40 -8.93
N ARG A 310 -16.65 -6.36 -9.76
CA ARG A 310 -17.95 -6.97 -9.45
C ARG A 310 -17.97 -8.48 -9.66
N GLU A 311 -16.98 -9.04 -10.34
CA GLU A 311 -16.96 -10.45 -10.74
C GLU A 311 -16.25 -11.34 -9.72
N GLY A 312 -15.54 -10.78 -8.75
CA GLY A 312 -14.85 -11.56 -7.72
C GLY A 312 -14.02 -10.72 -6.77
N TYR A 313 -13.46 -11.38 -5.76
CA TYR A 313 -12.44 -10.79 -4.89
C TYR A 313 -11.17 -10.62 -5.70
N MET A 314 -10.64 -9.40 -5.81
CA MET A 314 -9.45 -9.15 -6.62
C MET A 314 -8.35 -8.39 -5.88
N VAL A 315 -7.11 -8.66 -6.27
CA VAL A 315 -5.93 -7.88 -5.93
C VAL A 315 -5.18 -7.57 -7.22
N GLU A 316 -4.64 -6.38 -7.30
CA GLU A 316 -3.75 -5.94 -8.35
C GLU A 316 -2.55 -5.24 -7.72
N LEU A 317 -1.38 -5.49 -8.28
CA LEU A 317 -0.07 -5.06 -7.81
C LEU A 317 0.69 -4.41 -8.98
N ASP A 318 1.14 -3.18 -8.79
CA ASP A 318 2.00 -2.46 -9.71
C ASP A 318 3.42 -2.39 -9.15
N ARG A 319 4.38 -2.99 -9.86
CA ARG A 319 5.75 -3.12 -9.35
C ARG A 319 6.42 -1.76 -9.14
N ALA A 320 6.29 -0.85 -10.09
CA ALA A 320 6.92 0.47 -10.01
C ALA A 320 6.34 1.30 -8.85
N GLY A 321 5.02 1.21 -8.63
CA GLY A 321 4.37 1.78 -7.46
C GLY A 321 4.92 1.19 -6.16
N LEU A 322 5.06 -0.14 -6.08
CA LEU A 322 5.61 -0.81 -4.89
C LEU A 322 7.09 -0.46 -4.62
N GLU A 323 7.91 -0.28 -5.66
CA GLU A 323 9.29 0.19 -5.50
C GLU A 323 9.36 1.62 -4.92
N ARG A 324 8.43 2.50 -5.31
CA ARG A 324 8.29 3.84 -4.71
C ARG A 324 7.81 3.79 -3.27
N VAL A 325 6.93 2.85 -2.93
CA VAL A 325 6.52 2.60 -1.54
C VAL A 325 7.71 2.16 -0.69
N ASP A 326 8.52 1.20 -1.15
CA ASP A 326 9.74 0.78 -0.44
C ASP A 326 10.72 1.94 -0.25
N ARG A 327 10.86 2.80 -1.26
CA ARG A 327 11.67 4.02 -1.15
C ARG A 327 11.13 5.00 -0.10
N ALA A 328 9.81 5.20 -0.03
CA ALA A 328 9.19 5.98 1.04
C ALA A 328 9.49 5.40 2.43
N LEU A 329 9.41 4.08 2.57
CA LEU A 329 9.70 3.38 3.83
C LEU A 329 11.16 3.56 4.26
N LEU A 330 12.10 3.52 3.30
CA LEU A 330 13.52 3.84 3.55
C LEU A 330 13.70 5.26 4.10
N LEU A 331 13.08 6.25 3.46
CA LEU A 331 13.18 7.65 3.89
C LEU A 331 12.52 7.88 5.25
N ALA A 332 11.37 7.25 5.50
CA ALA A 332 10.72 7.30 6.80
C ALA A 332 11.56 6.63 7.90
N ALA A 333 12.26 5.54 7.60
CA ALA A 333 13.20 4.91 8.52
C ALA A 333 14.44 5.79 8.77
N HIS A 334 14.95 6.45 7.72
CA HIS A 334 16.02 7.45 7.83
C HIS A 334 15.61 8.62 8.71
N PHE A 335 14.41 9.16 8.54
CA PHE A 335 13.86 10.18 9.45
C PHE A 335 13.91 9.72 10.92
N ALA A 336 13.56 8.46 11.18
CA ALA A 336 13.60 7.86 12.50
C ALA A 336 15.02 7.50 13.00
N GLY A 337 16.08 7.85 12.26
CA GLY A 337 17.48 7.63 12.65
C GLY A 337 18.07 6.29 12.20
N GLN A 338 17.31 5.45 11.50
CA GLN A 338 17.79 4.15 11.00
C GLN A 338 18.42 4.31 9.61
N ARG A 339 19.53 3.64 9.32
CA ARG A 339 20.24 3.82 8.04
C ARG A 339 20.34 2.51 7.29
N TYR A 340 19.68 2.45 6.15
CA TYR A 340 19.82 1.32 5.23
C TYR A 340 20.82 1.65 4.12
N ASP A 341 21.99 1.01 4.16
CA ASP A 341 23.01 1.15 3.12
C ASP A 341 22.66 0.28 1.91
N GLU A 342 21.90 0.83 0.96
CA GLU A 342 21.50 0.14 -0.27
C GLU A 342 22.70 -0.41 -1.06
N ALA A 343 23.90 0.17 -0.94
CA ALA A 343 25.09 -0.34 -1.62
C ALA A 343 25.61 -1.66 -1.04
N ARG A 344 25.16 -2.05 0.17
CA ARG A 344 25.44 -3.35 0.79
C ARG A 344 24.31 -4.35 0.61
N GLU A 345 23.17 -3.94 0.05
CA GLU A 345 22.10 -4.85 -0.33
C GLU A 345 22.57 -5.69 -1.53
N THR A 346 22.38 -7.01 -1.45
CA THR A 346 22.49 -7.87 -2.63
C THR A 346 21.09 -8.17 -3.11
N ARG A 347 20.69 -7.63 -4.27
CA ARG A 347 19.40 -7.89 -4.92
C ARG A 347 19.64 -8.28 -6.37
N VAL A 348 19.54 -9.58 -6.66
CA VAL A 348 19.77 -10.16 -8.00
C VAL A 348 18.46 -10.77 -8.47
N LEU A 349 17.88 -10.17 -9.52
CA LEU A 349 16.58 -10.54 -10.10
C LEU A 349 16.76 -10.94 -11.58
N PRO A 350 15.87 -11.77 -12.14
CA PRO A 350 15.89 -12.07 -13.57
C PRO A 350 15.43 -10.83 -14.35
N PRO A 351 15.52 -10.85 -15.70
CA PRO A 351 14.86 -9.84 -16.53
C PRO A 351 13.39 -9.68 -16.12
N LEU A 352 12.92 -8.43 -16.09
CA LEU A 352 11.56 -8.13 -15.65
C LEU A 352 10.61 -8.41 -16.81
N LEU A 353 9.93 -9.56 -16.79
CA LEU A 353 8.96 -9.93 -17.83
C LEU A 353 7.58 -9.34 -17.58
N VAL A 354 7.22 -9.14 -16.30
CA VAL A 354 5.91 -8.65 -15.86
C VAL A 354 6.11 -7.46 -14.94
N ASP A 355 5.42 -6.35 -15.19
CA ASP A 355 5.48 -5.15 -14.34
C ASP A 355 4.20 -4.88 -13.53
N ARG A 356 3.13 -5.61 -13.85
CA ARG A 356 1.85 -5.54 -13.15
C ARG A 356 1.20 -6.90 -13.11
N PHE A 357 0.70 -7.26 -11.94
CA PHE A 357 0.11 -8.56 -11.67
C PHE A 357 -1.24 -8.37 -11.00
N ALA A 358 -2.26 -9.09 -11.44
CA ALA A 358 -3.57 -9.12 -10.81
C ALA A 358 -4.05 -10.55 -10.64
N HIS A 359 -4.80 -10.81 -9.57
CA HIS A 359 -5.53 -12.05 -9.40
C HIS A 359 -6.96 -11.79 -8.93
N GLN A 360 -7.87 -12.67 -9.30
CA GLN A 360 -9.27 -12.63 -8.94
C GLN A 360 -9.77 -14.03 -8.60
N VAL A 361 -10.48 -14.15 -7.48
CA VAL A 361 -11.29 -15.34 -7.15
C VAL A 361 -12.75 -15.00 -7.49
N PRO A 362 -13.32 -15.56 -8.58
CA PRO A 362 -14.63 -15.17 -9.06
C PRO A 362 -15.76 -15.54 -8.08
N TYR A 363 -16.77 -14.69 -7.98
CA TYR A 363 -17.97 -14.98 -7.19
C TYR A 363 -18.73 -16.18 -7.77
N GLY A 364 -19.38 -16.95 -6.89
CA GLY A 364 -20.14 -18.14 -7.28
C GLY A 364 -19.30 -19.41 -7.51
N THR A 365 -17.96 -19.30 -7.46
CA THR A 365 -17.04 -20.45 -7.60
C THR A 365 -16.72 -21.11 -6.26
N GLU A 366 -17.21 -20.57 -5.14
CA GLU A 366 -16.92 -21.05 -3.78
C GLU A 366 -15.41 -21.08 -3.47
N GLY A 367 -14.62 -20.23 -4.13
CA GLY A 367 -13.17 -20.19 -3.95
C GLY A 367 -12.40 -21.29 -4.68
N LYS A 368 -13.05 -21.95 -5.66
CA LYS A 368 -12.47 -23.05 -6.43
C LYS A 368 -11.79 -22.60 -7.73
N ALA A 369 -12.12 -21.41 -8.24
CA ALA A 369 -11.46 -20.87 -9.42
C ALA A 369 -10.56 -19.70 -9.05
N LEU A 370 -9.44 -19.57 -9.75
CA LEU A 370 -8.50 -18.47 -9.64
C LEU A 370 -8.15 -17.97 -11.04
N ARG A 371 -8.39 -16.68 -11.29
CA ARG A 371 -7.99 -15.99 -12.52
C ARG A 371 -6.82 -15.07 -12.20
N VAL A 372 -5.83 -15.02 -13.08
CA VAL A 372 -4.64 -14.18 -12.95
C VAL A 372 -4.44 -13.43 -14.27
N ARG A 373 -4.07 -12.15 -14.19
CA ARG A 373 -3.66 -11.35 -15.34
C ARG A 373 -2.30 -10.73 -15.05
N ALA A 374 -1.36 -10.87 -15.97
CA ALA A 374 -0.01 -10.33 -15.86
C ALA A 374 0.30 -9.45 -17.06
N ARG A 375 0.61 -8.17 -16.84
CA ARG A 375 1.00 -7.24 -17.91
C ARG A 375 2.47 -7.43 -18.24
N LEU A 376 2.74 -7.69 -19.51
CA LEU A 376 4.08 -7.90 -20.03
C LEU A 376 4.82 -6.59 -20.25
N THR A 377 6.08 -6.56 -19.84
CA THR A 377 7.04 -5.52 -20.24
C THR A 377 7.41 -5.66 -21.71
N GLU A 378 8.23 -4.75 -22.24
CA GLU A 378 8.82 -4.94 -23.57
C GLU A 378 9.64 -6.23 -23.66
N GLN A 379 10.42 -6.54 -22.63
CA GLN A 379 11.17 -7.79 -22.54
C GLN A 379 10.23 -8.99 -22.47
N GLY A 380 9.14 -8.91 -21.69
CA GLY A 380 8.11 -9.95 -21.63
C GLY A 380 7.39 -10.20 -22.95
N ARG A 381 7.21 -9.16 -23.79
CA ARG A 381 6.62 -9.32 -25.12
C ARG A 381 7.60 -9.90 -26.13
N GLN A 382 8.87 -9.47 -26.11
CA GLN A 382 9.91 -10.08 -26.94
C GLN A 382 10.08 -11.55 -26.57
N TRP A 383 10.02 -11.82 -25.28
CA TRP A 383 10.10 -13.15 -24.70
C TRP A 383 9.05 -14.11 -25.30
N ILE A 384 7.80 -13.69 -25.49
CA ILE A 384 6.72 -14.53 -26.06
C ILE A 384 6.63 -14.41 -27.59
N GLY A 385 6.97 -13.26 -28.16
CA GLY A 385 6.79 -12.97 -29.59
C GLY A 385 7.74 -13.71 -30.53
N GLU A 386 8.84 -14.29 -30.03
CA GLU A 386 9.77 -15.08 -30.86
C GLU A 386 9.24 -16.48 -31.24
N THR A 387 8.08 -16.89 -30.69
CA THR A 387 7.57 -18.26 -30.77
C THR A 387 6.23 -18.44 -31.50
N GLU A 388 5.78 -17.43 -32.28
CA GLU A 388 4.47 -17.47 -32.97
C GLU A 388 4.23 -18.81 -33.73
N LYS A 389 3.12 -19.50 -33.40
CA LYS A 389 2.63 -20.76 -34.00
C LYS A 389 3.48 -22.01 -33.75
N VAL A 390 4.20 -22.05 -32.63
CA VAL A 390 4.81 -23.28 -32.11
C VAL A 390 3.87 -23.89 -31.06
N ALA A 391 3.76 -25.22 -31.02
CA ALA A 391 3.00 -25.90 -29.97
C ALA A 391 3.53 -25.45 -28.60
N ALA A 392 2.65 -25.17 -27.63
CA ALA A 392 3.04 -24.52 -26.37
C ALA A 392 4.22 -25.24 -25.70
N PHE A 393 4.14 -26.57 -25.59
CA PHE A 393 5.20 -27.43 -25.06
C PHE A 393 6.55 -27.30 -25.79
N GLU A 394 6.54 -27.19 -27.12
CA GLU A 394 7.76 -27.04 -27.92
C GLU A 394 8.42 -25.66 -27.71
N ALA A 395 7.63 -24.64 -27.37
CA ALA A 395 8.12 -23.30 -27.07
C ALA A 395 8.71 -23.18 -25.65
N LEU A 396 8.19 -23.92 -24.65
CA LEU A 396 8.56 -23.79 -23.24
C LEU A 396 10.08 -23.76 -22.96
N PRO A 397 10.93 -24.64 -23.51
CA PRO A 397 12.36 -24.63 -23.22
C PRO A 397 13.08 -23.36 -23.70
N SER A 398 12.54 -22.68 -24.71
CA SER A 398 13.08 -21.42 -25.24
C SER A 398 12.60 -20.19 -24.47
N LEU A 399 11.58 -20.35 -23.63
CA LEU A 399 10.97 -19.30 -22.81
C LEU A 399 11.55 -19.27 -21.38
N GLY A 400 12.41 -20.20 -20.96
CA GLY A 400 12.94 -20.19 -19.59
C GLY A 400 14.33 -19.56 -19.47
N GLN A 401 14.60 -18.83 -18.38
CA GLN A 401 15.96 -18.87 -17.83
C GLN A 401 16.06 -20.08 -16.91
N LEU A 402 16.40 -21.22 -17.52
CA LEU A 402 16.67 -22.48 -16.83
C LEU A 402 17.60 -22.17 -15.63
N ASP A 403 17.09 -22.37 -14.42
CA ASP A 403 17.80 -22.27 -13.13
C ASP A 403 18.03 -20.88 -12.50
N PHE A 404 17.34 -19.79 -12.92
CA PHE A 404 17.48 -18.52 -12.21
C PHE A 404 16.75 -18.50 -10.85
N LYS A 405 17.49 -18.25 -9.77
CA LYS A 405 16.94 -18.03 -8.42
C LYS A 405 17.14 -16.59 -7.98
N PRO A 406 16.05 -15.83 -7.70
CA PRO A 406 16.16 -14.50 -7.11
C PRO A 406 16.96 -14.55 -5.82
N GLN A 407 18.02 -13.74 -5.74
CA GLN A 407 18.83 -13.61 -4.54
C GLN A 407 18.51 -12.27 -3.89
N TRP A 408 18.25 -12.32 -2.59
CA TRP A 408 18.12 -11.12 -1.80
C TRP A 408 18.79 -11.31 -0.45
N GLN A 409 19.72 -10.42 -0.14
CA GLN A 409 20.35 -10.28 1.16
C GLN A 409 20.24 -8.80 1.56
N PRO A 410 19.56 -8.48 2.68
CA PRO A 410 19.46 -7.11 3.12
C PRO A 410 20.83 -6.57 3.52
N ALA A 411 20.98 -5.24 3.47
CA ALA A 411 22.06 -4.59 4.20
C ALA A 411 22.01 -5.00 5.68
N VAL A 412 23.17 -5.04 6.36
CA VAL A 412 23.42 -5.63 7.70
C VAL A 412 22.38 -5.26 8.79
N GLU A 413 21.61 -4.19 8.62
CA GLU A 413 20.46 -3.84 9.44
C GLU A 413 19.19 -4.58 8.97
N GLU A 414 18.97 -5.81 9.48
CA GLU A 414 17.71 -6.56 9.24
C GLU A 414 16.45 -5.79 9.64
N GLY A 415 16.57 -4.77 10.49
CA GLY A 415 15.48 -3.97 11.03
C GLY A 415 14.66 -3.27 9.95
N VAL A 416 15.27 -2.33 9.22
CA VAL A 416 14.61 -1.58 8.13
C VAL A 416 14.10 -2.51 7.03
N ALA A 417 14.84 -3.59 6.75
CA ALA A 417 14.47 -4.55 5.71
C ALA A 417 13.12 -5.25 6.00
N ARG A 418 12.68 -5.31 7.26
CA ARG A 418 11.35 -5.82 7.65
C ARG A 418 10.21 -4.88 7.27
N LEU A 419 10.50 -3.61 6.97
CA LEU A 419 9.49 -2.64 6.56
C LEU A 419 9.10 -2.82 5.08
N PHE A 420 9.99 -3.35 4.24
CA PHE A 420 9.75 -3.46 2.80
C PHE A 420 8.52 -4.29 2.46
N VAL A 421 7.74 -3.80 1.51
CA VAL A 421 6.55 -4.45 0.96
C VAL A 421 6.84 -5.21 -0.33
N LEU A 422 7.95 -4.90 -1.02
CA LEU A 422 8.37 -5.59 -2.24
C LEU A 422 9.76 -6.23 -2.11
N ARG A 423 10.81 -5.46 -1.84
CA ARG A 423 12.20 -5.91 -1.84
C ARG A 423 12.39 -7.11 -0.91
N GLY A 424 12.84 -8.22 -1.48
CA GLY A 424 13.09 -9.45 -0.73
C GLY A 424 11.84 -10.20 -0.29
N GLN A 425 10.64 -9.66 -0.52
CA GLN A 425 9.36 -10.27 -0.11
C GLN A 425 8.91 -11.36 -1.10
N PRO A 426 8.03 -12.28 -0.67
CA PRO A 426 7.45 -13.28 -1.55
C PRO A 426 6.76 -12.68 -2.78
N THR A 427 6.15 -11.50 -2.65
CA THR A 427 5.57 -10.74 -3.78
C THR A 427 6.57 -10.50 -4.91
N GLU A 428 7.78 -10.06 -4.58
CA GLU A 428 8.84 -9.85 -5.58
C GLU A 428 9.34 -11.17 -6.17
N ARG A 429 9.63 -12.15 -5.30
CA ARG A 429 10.28 -13.40 -5.70
C ARG A 429 9.37 -14.34 -6.46
N LEU A 430 8.10 -14.43 -6.07
CA LEU A 430 7.12 -15.36 -6.65
C LEU A 430 6.36 -14.74 -7.82
N LEU A 431 5.92 -13.48 -7.71
CA LEU A 431 5.05 -12.89 -8.73
C LEU A 431 5.87 -12.22 -9.84
N PHE A 432 6.74 -11.27 -9.48
CA PHE A 432 7.45 -10.49 -10.48
C PHE A 432 8.70 -11.19 -11.03
N ALA A 433 9.47 -11.87 -10.17
CA ALA A 433 10.64 -12.63 -10.59
C ALA A 433 10.28 -14.08 -10.98
N GLY A 434 9.28 -14.66 -10.33
CA GLY A 434 8.91 -16.07 -10.52
C GLY A 434 8.29 -16.38 -11.86
N ALA A 435 7.74 -15.38 -12.58
CA ALA A 435 7.24 -15.54 -13.95
C ALA A 435 8.29 -16.13 -14.90
N SER A 436 9.58 -15.83 -14.69
CA SER A 436 10.68 -16.39 -15.50
C SER A 436 10.90 -17.89 -15.31
N ALA A 437 10.36 -18.47 -14.23
CA ALA A 437 10.47 -19.89 -13.91
C ALA A 437 9.21 -20.69 -14.29
N LEU A 438 8.16 -20.05 -14.82
CA LEU A 438 6.93 -20.72 -15.23
C LEU A 438 7.17 -21.85 -16.26
N PRO A 439 8.03 -21.68 -17.29
CA PRO A 439 8.27 -22.75 -18.26
C PRO A 439 8.80 -24.05 -17.65
N ASP A 440 9.66 -23.95 -16.62
CA ASP A 440 10.21 -25.12 -15.92
C ASP A 440 9.12 -25.90 -15.18
N VAL A 441 8.12 -25.20 -14.63
CA VAL A 441 6.96 -25.82 -13.96
C VAL A 441 6.15 -26.61 -14.96
N LEU A 442 5.82 -25.97 -16.08
CA LEU A 442 5.00 -26.58 -17.12
C LEU A 442 5.71 -27.80 -17.72
N ALA A 443 7.01 -27.69 -18.01
CA ALA A 443 7.82 -28.81 -18.47
C ALA A 443 7.88 -29.97 -17.46
N ALA A 444 7.95 -29.67 -16.16
CA ALA A 444 7.95 -30.68 -15.11
C ALA A 444 6.59 -31.39 -14.98
N ILE A 445 5.47 -30.66 -15.10
CA ILE A 445 4.12 -31.22 -15.14
C ILE A 445 4.00 -32.19 -16.33
N GLU A 446 4.35 -31.75 -17.53
CA GLU A 446 4.30 -32.56 -18.75
C GLU A 446 5.20 -33.80 -18.66
N THR A 447 6.38 -33.67 -18.06
CA THR A 447 7.27 -34.83 -17.82
C THR A 447 6.64 -35.84 -16.86
N SER A 448 5.95 -35.36 -15.82
CA SER A 448 5.29 -36.23 -14.83
C SER A 448 4.00 -36.87 -15.35
N ALA A 449 3.30 -36.17 -16.26
CA ALA A 449 2.03 -36.57 -16.86
C ALA A 449 2.03 -36.19 -18.34
N PRO A 450 2.58 -37.06 -19.23
CA PRO A 450 2.67 -36.75 -20.66
C PRO A 450 1.30 -36.53 -21.31
N GLY A 451 1.20 -35.50 -22.16
CA GLY A 451 -0.04 -35.02 -22.76
C GLY A 451 -0.86 -34.12 -21.84
N SER A 452 -0.25 -33.54 -20.81
CA SER A 452 -0.90 -32.58 -19.91
C SER A 452 -0.98 -31.19 -20.54
N ILE A 453 -0.12 -30.85 -21.49
CA ILE A 453 -0.13 -29.56 -22.18
C ILE A 453 -0.68 -29.73 -23.60
N ASP A 454 -1.71 -28.96 -23.96
CA ASP A 454 -2.30 -28.91 -25.29
C ASP A 454 -2.49 -27.45 -25.75
N GLY A 455 -2.48 -27.20 -27.06
CA GLY A 455 -2.59 -25.86 -27.65
C GLY A 455 -1.27 -25.25 -28.14
N ASP A 456 -1.28 -23.94 -28.37
CA ASP A 456 -0.15 -23.15 -28.86
C ASP A 456 0.26 -22.06 -27.85
N ILE A 457 1.36 -21.35 -28.11
CA ILE A 457 1.88 -20.39 -27.12
C ILE A 457 0.96 -19.19 -26.86
N ASP A 458 0.03 -18.91 -27.77
CA ASP A 458 -0.93 -17.80 -27.64
C ASP A 458 -2.16 -18.24 -26.83
N ASP A 459 -2.52 -19.53 -26.89
CA ASP A 459 -3.64 -20.15 -26.19
C ASP A 459 -3.37 -21.65 -25.90
N PHE A 460 -3.20 -22.01 -24.62
CA PHE A 460 -2.95 -23.39 -24.20
C PHE A 460 -3.58 -23.78 -22.87
N GLU A 461 -3.84 -25.08 -22.72
CA GLU A 461 -4.39 -25.69 -21.51
C GLU A 461 -3.37 -26.63 -20.88
N VAL A 462 -3.35 -26.67 -19.55
CA VAL A 462 -2.50 -27.55 -18.76
C VAL A 462 -3.33 -28.32 -17.74
N ALA A 463 -3.41 -29.64 -17.91
CA ALA A 463 -3.97 -30.54 -16.92
C ALA A 463 -2.98 -30.73 -15.75
N VAL A 464 -3.27 -30.10 -14.61
CA VAL A 464 -2.48 -30.17 -13.39
C VAL A 464 -2.95 -31.35 -12.54
N PRO A 465 -2.12 -32.41 -12.37
CA PRO A 465 -2.51 -33.58 -11.58
C PRO A 465 -2.57 -33.25 -10.08
N SER A 466 -3.43 -33.97 -9.35
CA SER A 466 -3.43 -33.91 -7.88
C SER A 466 -2.14 -34.51 -7.31
N GLY A 467 -1.56 -33.85 -6.31
CA GLY A 467 -0.36 -34.33 -5.61
C GLY A 467 0.64 -33.20 -5.36
N PRO A 468 1.83 -33.52 -4.80
CA PRO A 468 2.88 -32.53 -4.67
C PRO A 468 3.35 -32.08 -6.06
N LEU A 469 3.45 -30.76 -6.26
CA LEU A 469 4.05 -30.20 -7.47
C LEU A 469 5.52 -30.62 -7.58
N PRO A 470 6.02 -30.94 -8.79
CA PRO A 470 7.40 -31.38 -8.97
C PRO A 470 8.43 -30.25 -8.69
N GLY A 471 9.64 -30.65 -8.27
CA GLY A 471 10.82 -29.78 -8.22
C GLY A 471 10.85 -28.79 -7.05
N GLU A 472 11.52 -27.64 -7.25
CA GLU A 472 11.80 -26.67 -6.17
C GLU A 472 10.56 -25.92 -5.64
N PHE A 473 9.42 -26.04 -6.33
CA PHE A 473 8.15 -25.50 -5.86
C PHE A 473 7.75 -26.06 -4.50
N GLU A 474 8.15 -27.28 -4.15
CA GLU A 474 7.93 -27.87 -2.83
C GLU A 474 8.50 -27.03 -1.66
N SER A 475 9.45 -26.13 -1.92
CA SER A 475 10.20 -25.42 -0.88
C SER A 475 10.17 -23.90 -0.98
N ARG A 476 9.46 -23.32 -1.97
CA ARG A 476 9.42 -21.87 -2.15
C ARG A 476 8.56 -21.19 -1.07
N PRO A 477 9.14 -20.28 -0.25
CA PRO A 477 8.38 -19.58 0.79
C PRO A 477 7.22 -18.76 0.21
N GLY A 478 6.04 -18.84 0.83
CA GLY A 478 4.84 -18.09 0.41
C GLY A 478 3.98 -18.80 -0.64
N SER A 479 4.26 -20.07 -0.92
CA SER A 479 3.47 -20.90 -1.85
C SER A 479 2.71 -22.03 -1.14
N GLU A 480 2.83 -22.15 0.18
CA GLU A 480 2.36 -23.30 0.96
C GLU A 480 0.85 -23.53 0.78
N THR A 481 0.04 -22.49 0.92
CA THR A 481 -1.42 -22.59 0.82
C THR A 481 -1.88 -22.93 -0.60
N LEU A 482 -1.28 -22.30 -1.62
CA LEU A 482 -1.61 -22.60 -3.02
C LEU A 482 -1.22 -24.05 -3.37
N ARG A 483 -0.08 -24.54 -2.86
CA ARG A 483 0.36 -25.92 -3.05
C ARG A 483 -0.53 -26.93 -2.36
N GLU A 484 -0.91 -26.67 -1.12
CA GLU A 484 -1.85 -27.51 -0.38
C GLU A 484 -3.15 -27.62 -1.19
N TRP A 485 -3.69 -26.51 -1.66
CA TRP A 485 -4.90 -26.48 -2.48
C TRP A 485 -4.77 -27.29 -3.78
N LEU A 486 -3.70 -27.04 -4.56
CA LEU A 486 -3.40 -27.78 -5.80
C LEU A 486 -3.22 -29.28 -5.58
N SER A 487 -2.80 -29.70 -4.38
CA SER A 487 -2.56 -31.11 -4.07
C SER A 487 -3.84 -31.93 -3.84
N LEU A 488 -4.98 -31.28 -3.56
CA LEU A 488 -6.20 -31.96 -3.12
C LEU A 488 -7.01 -32.56 -4.28
N THR A 489 -7.06 -31.86 -5.41
CA THR A 489 -7.86 -32.25 -6.59
C THR A 489 -7.08 -31.96 -7.86
N PRO A 490 -7.38 -32.64 -8.98
CA PRO A 490 -6.88 -32.24 -10.28
C PRO A 490 -7.43 -30.87 -10.67
N HIS A 491 -6.63 -30.09 -11.38
CA HIS A 491 -7.00 -28.77 -11.88
C HIS A 491 -6.68 -28.66 -13.38
N GLU A 492 -7.30 -27.69 -14.01
CA GLU A 492 -7.06 -27.27 -15.39
C GLU A 492 -6.61 -25.81 -15.34
N LEU A 493 -5.46 -25.54 -15.98
CA LEU A 493 -4.90 -24.21 -16.11
C LEU A 493 -4.99 -23.79 -17.59
N GLY A 494 -5.92 -22.90 -17.92
CA GLY A 494 -5.96 -22.22 -19.22
C GLY A 494 -5.03 -21.01 -19.22
N VAL A 495 -4.37 -20.75 -20.35
CA VAL A 495 -3.46 -19.62 -20.56
C VAL A 495 -3.78 -18.96 -21.90
N GLU A 496 -4.08 -17.66 -21.89
CA GLU A 496 -4.42 -16.89 -23.09
C GLU A 496 -3.64 -15.57 -23.14
N LEU A 497 -3.14 -15.19 -24.32
CA LEU A 497 -2.62 -13.86 -24.59
C LEU A 497 -3.73 -12.89 -25.01
N VAL A 498 -4.03 -11.92 -24.15
CA VAL A 498 -5.09 -10.92 -24.38
C VAL A 498 -4.51 -9.52 -24.62
N ASP A 499 -5.39 -8.57 -25.00
CA ASP A 499 -5.04 -7.18 -25.29
C ASP A 499 -3.90 -7.02 -26.32
N GLY A 500 -3.93 -7.85 -27.36
CA GLY A 500 -2.91 -7.83 -28.43
C GLY A 500 -1.55 -8.32 -27.96
N GLY A 501 -1.52 -9.31 -27.07
CA GLY A 501 -0.29 -9.90 -26.53
C GLY A 501 0.39 -9.05 -25.46
N GLN A 502 -0.33 -8.11 -24.84
CA GLN A 502 0.21 -7.29 -23.75
C GLN A 502 -0.04 -7.89 -22.37
N ILE A 503 -1.03 -8.78 -22.25
CA ILE A 503 -1.43 -9.39 -20.98
C ILE A 503 -1.48 -10.90 -21.18
N ILE A 504 -0.86 -11.64 -20.26
CA ILE A 504 -1.14 -13.07 -20.10
C ILE A 504 -2.30 -13.20 -19.11
N GLU A 505 -3.38 -13.87 -19.53
CA GLU A 505 -4.45 -14.34 -18.66
C GLU A 505 -4.22 -15.81 -18.33
N LEU A 506 -4.39 -16.18 -17.06
CA LEU A 506 -4.35 -17.54 -16.57
C LEU A 506 -5.65 -17.82 -15.83
N GLU A 507 -6.28 -18.96 -16.07
CA GLU A 507 -7.48 -19.41 -15.37
C GLU A 507 -7.27 -20.81 -14.84
N LEU A 508 -7.39 -20.98 -13.53
CA LEU A 508 -7.14 -22.22 -12.81
C LEU A 508 -8.43 -22.68 -12.14
N GLU A 509 -8.97 -23.82 -12.57
CA GLU A 509 -10.22 -24.38 -12.08
C GLU A 509 -10.09 -25.88 -11.75
N PRO A 510 -10.91 -26.46 -10.86
CA PRO A 510 -10.88 -27.88 -10.59
C PRO A 510 -11.52 -28.65 -11.75
N ARG A 511 -10.95 -29.81 -12.06
CA ARG A 511 -11.42 -30.68 -13.16
C ARG A 511 -12.62 -31.56 -12.78
#